data_AF-A0A956DS64-F1
#
_entry.id   AF-A0A956DS64-F1
#
_cell.length_a   1.000
_cell.length_b   1.000
_cell.length_c   1.000
_cell.angle_alpha   90.00
_cell.angle_beta   90.00
_cell.angle_gamma   90.00
#
_symmetry.space_group_name_H-M   'P 1'
#
loop_
_entity.id
_entity.type
_entity.pdbx_description
1 polymer ?
#
loop_
_entity_poly.entity_id
_entity_poly.type
_entity_poly.pdbx_seq_one_letter_code
_entity_poly.pdbx_strand_id
1 'polypeptide(L)'
;MTIRMMIALAVGCSSIGCAVDTEPSEPAPIRHDEPDREPAAILEDVEMALLRPGDPHEALAVARRDAKRAGPAYAVAARRHYEEAATSEDPLRRWTVVTGIGHMRVPETRALLQEIASEPLPAHAADAGHGDFAPAAYEQMIRARAIEALRDLAIEGDTRAASAIVEGLEYPDSFLRVTVVHALLDLWGDTVAARARLRGVLREEDHWMLGRGGAE
;
A
#
# COMPACT_ATOMS: atom_id res chain seq x y z
N MET A 1 9.62 -22.97 20.69
CA MET A 1 8.43 -23.72 20.25
C MET A 1 7.74 -22.86 19.21
N THR A 2 8.01 -23.12 17.93
CA THR A 2 7.74 -22.19 16.83
C THR A 2 6.57 -22.73 16.02
N ILE A 3 5.39 -22.15 16.17
CA ILE A 3 4.20 -22.52 15.40
C ILE A 3 4.26 -21.77 14.07
N ARG A 4 4.71 -22.46 13.01
CA ARG A 4 4.54 -22.02 11.63
C ARG A 4 3.11 -22.37 11.21
N MET A 5 2.24 -21.37 11.12
CA MET A 5 0.88 -21.51 10.61
C MET A 5 0.88 -21.30 9.09
N MET A 6 0.87 -22.39 8.33
CA MET A 6 0.63 -22.39 6.88
C MET A 6 -0.86 -22.20 6.61
N ILE A 7 -1.23 -21.16 5.87
CA ILE A 7 -2.60 -20.98 5.35
C ILE A 7 -2.60 -21.46 3.89
N ALA A 8 -3.34 -22.53 3.63
CA ALA A 8 -3.59 -23.06 2.28
C ALA A 8 -4.93 -22.52 1.76
N LEU A 9 -4.92 -21.94 0.55
CA LEU A 9 -6.12 -21.57 -0.20
C LEU A 9 -6.42 -22.69 -1.20
N ALA A 10 -7.58 -23.35 -1.03
CA ALA A 10 -8.09 -24.33 -1.98
C ALA A 10 -8.93 -23.64 -3.06
N VAL A 11 -8.53 -23.78 -4.32
CA VAL A 11 -9.34 -23.38 -5.49
C VAL A 11 -10.08 -24.62 -5.98
N GLY A 12 -11.40 -24.63 -5.80
CA GLY A 12 -12.30 -25.64 -6.36
C GLY A 12 -12.67 -25.28 -7.80
N CYS A 13 -12.25 -26.13 -8.74
CA CYS A 13 -12.64 -26.09 -10.14
C CYS A 13 -13.94 -26.90 -10.33
N SER A 14 -14.92 -26.38 -11.07
CA SER A 14 -15.96 -27.20 -11.70
C SER A 14 -16.51 -26.49 -12.94
N SER A 15 -16.40 -27.19 -14.05
CA SER A 15 -16.67 -26.80 -15.44
C SER A 15 -17.99 -27.40 -15.93
N ILE A 16 -18.89 -26.57 -16.46
CA ILE A 16 -19.98 -26.91 -17.40
C ILE A 16 -20.25 -25.59 -18.15
N GLY A 17 -20.17 -25.41 -19.48
CA GLY A 17 -20.44 -26.30 -20.60
C GLY A 17 -21.67 -25.78 -21.36
N CYS A 18 -21.58 -24.62 -22.04
CA CYS A 18 -22.61 -24.12 -22.95
C CYS A 18 -21.97 -23.61 -24.25
N ALA A 19 -22.26 -24.27 -25.36
CA ALA A 19 -21.95 -23.79 -26.70
C ALA A 19 -22.88 -22.63 -27.04
N VAL A 20 -22.30 -21.49 -27.45
CA VAL A 20 -23.03 -20.34 -27.99
C VAL A 20 -22.51 -20.10 -29.39
N ASP A 21 -23.41 -20.22 -30.37
CA ASP A 21 -23.18 -19.83 -31.75
C ASP A 21 -22.69 -18.38 -31.79
N THR A 22 -21.45 -18.18 -32.27
CA THR A 22 -20.85 -16.86 -32.42
C THR A 22 -20.91 -16.45 -33.89
N GLU A 23 -21.75 -15.46 -34.19
CA GLU A 23 -21.67 -14.72 -35.45
C GLU A 23 -20.26 -14.11 -35.59
N PRO A 24 -19.70 -14.01 -36.82
CA PRO A 24 -18.40 -13.41 -37.04
C PRO A 24 -18.47 -11.91 -36.72
N SER A 25 -18.07 -11.55 -35.51
CA SER A 25 -17.91 -10.16 -35.08
C SER A 25 -16.76 -9.54 -35.87
N GLU A 26 -17.06 -8.43 -36.54
CA GLU A 26 -16.11 -7.58 -37.26
C GLU A 26 -14.89 -7.30 -36.37
N PRO A 27 -13.64 -7.46 -36.87
CA PRO A 27 -12.46 -7.23 -36.04
C PRO A 27 -12.46 -5.77 -35.57
N ALA A 28 -12.46 -5.58 -34.26
CA ALA A 28 -12.35 -4.26 -33.65
C ALA A 28 -11.13 -3.52 -34.25
N PRO A 29 -11.26 -2.23 -34.55
CA PRO A 29 -10.16 -1.46 -35.11
C PRO A 29 -8.94 -1.57 -34.19
N ILE A 30 -7.81 -1.97 -34.77
CA ILE A 30 -6.52 -2.05 -34.08
C ILE A 30 -6.24 -0.66 -33.54
N ARG A 31 -6.39 -0.46 -32.23
CA ARG A 31 -5.93 0.75 -31.56
C ARG A 31 -4.41 0.77 -31.72
N HIS A 32 -3.91 1.77 -32.42
CA HIS A 32 -2.47 2.03 -32.46
C HIS A 32 -1.99 2.19 -31.01
N ASP A 33 -1.00 1.38 -30.62
CA ASP A 33 -0.34 1.48 -29.32
C ASP A 33 0.15 2.92 -29.16
N GLU A 34 -0.50 3.64 -28.25
CA GLU A 34 -0.02 4.92 -27.76
C GLU A 34 1.37 4.65 -27.15
N PRO A 35 2.42 5.41 -27.51
CA PRO A 35 3.79 5.08 -27.13
C PRO A 35 3.88 4.91 -25.61
N ASP A 36 4.51 3.83 -25.18
CA ASP A 36 4.68 3.54 -23.76
C ASP A 36 5.30 4.75 -23.07
N ARG A 37 4.57 5.28 -22.09
CA ARG A 37 4.99 6.47 -21.37
C ARG A 37 6.16 6.12 -20.48
N GLU A 38 7.22 6.92 -20.55
CA GLU A 38 8.41 6.75 -19.72
C GLU A 38 8.03 6.76 -18.22
N PRO A 39 8.39 5.73 -17.44
CA PRO A 39 7.97 5.63 -16.04
C PRO A 39 8.35 6.81 -15.14
N ALA A 40 9.46 7.49 -15.44
CA ALA A 40 9.87 8.69 -14.71
C ALA A 40 8.88 9.85 -14.93
N ALA A 41 8.38 10.03 -16.15
CA ALA A 41 7.39 11.06 -16.45
C ALA A 41 6.05 10.79 -15.76
N ILE A 42 5.70 9.53 -15.52
CA ILE A 42 4.51 9.16 -14.75
C ILE A 42 4.64 9.64 -13.29
N LEU A 43 5.83 9.48 -12.68
CA LEU A 43 6.06 9.93 -11.31
C LEU A 43 6.02 11.45 -11.19
N GLU A 44 6.63 12.17 -12.12
CA GLU A 44 6.59 13.64 -12.17
C GLU A 44 5.14 14.15 -12.30
N ASP A 45 4.34 13.56 -13.19
CA ASP A 45 2.92 13.89 -13.34
C ASP A 45 2.12 13.68 -12.05
N VAL A 46 2.40 12.58 -11.34
CA VAL A 46 1.75 12.27 -10.07
C VAL A 46 2.11 13.29 -9.01
N GLU A 47 3.39 13.66 -8.88
CA GLU A 47 3.81 14.70 -7.95
C GLU A 47 3.14 16.03 -8.26
N MET A 48 3.12 16.42 -9.54
CA MET A 48 2.46 17.64 -9.97
C MET A 48 0.95 17.61 -9.73
N ALA A 49 0.30 16.46 -9.90
CA ALA A 49 -1.12 16.30 -9.60
C ALA A 49 -1.40 16.41 -8.09
N LEU A 50 -0.53 15.87 -7.24
CA LEU A 50 -0.67 15.94 -5.79
C LEU A 50 -0.41 17.34 -5.22
N LEU A 51 0.41 18.15 -5.88
CA LEU A 51 0.80 19.48 -5.42
C LEU A 51 -0.06 20.62 -6.00
N ARG A 52 -0.86 20.37 -7.04
CA ARG A 52 -1.67 21.42 -7.69
C ARG A 52 -3.05 21.58 -7.03
N PRO A 53 -3.56 22.82 -6.90
CA PRO A 53 -4.95 23.05 -6.55
C PRO A 53 -5.87 22.53 -7.67
N GLY A 54 -6.77 21.60 -7.35
CA GLY A 54 -7.71 21.01 -8.30
C GLY A 54 -8.18 19.63 -7.87
N ASP A 55 -8.94 18.95 -8.73
CA ASP A 55 -9.30 17.55 -8.54
C ASP A 55 -8.18 16.67 -9.15
N PRO A 56 -7.37 15.98 -8.32
CA PRO A 56 -6.29 15.14 -8.84
C PRO A 56 -6.80 13.78 -9.34
N HIS A 57 -8.08 13.43 -9.15
CA HIS A 57 -8.59 12.08 -9.40
C HIS A 57 -8.44 11.62 -10.85
N GLU A 58 -8.72 12.50 -11.82
CA GLU A 58 -8.59 12.15 -13.24
C GLU A 58 -7.12 11.96 -13.64
N ALA A 59 -6.24 12.89 -13.26
CA ALA A 59 -4.80 12.80 -13.54
C ALA A 59 -4.19 11.55 -12.89
N LEU A 60 -4.53 11.26 -11.64
CA LEU A 60 -4.07 10.06 -10.93
C LEU A 60 -4.64 8.77 -11.56
N ALA A 61 -5.85 8.79 -12.10
CA ALA A 61 -6.43 7.63 -12.78
C ALA A 61 -5.72 7.30 -14.10
N VAL A 62 -5.34 8.33 -14.88
CA VAL A 62 -4.53 8.17 -16.09
C VAL A 62 -3.13 7.67 -15.72
N ALA A 63 -2.44 8.34 -14.79
CA ALA A 63 -1.12 7.93 -14.33
C ALA A 63 -1.11 6.50 -13.79
N ARG A 64 -2.13 6.10 -13.04
CA ARG A 64 -2.29 4.73 -12.53
C ARG A 64 -2.38 3.71 -13.67
N ARG A 65 -3.13 4.01 -14.73
CA ARG A 65 -3.26 3.11 -15.88
C ARG A 65 -1.90 2.92 -16.58
N ASP A 66 -1.17 4.01 -16.78
CA ASP A 66 0.14 3.98 -17.42
C ASP A 66 1.17 3.27 -16.54
N ALA A 67 1.15 3.51 -15.22
CA ALA A 67 2.00 2.81 -14.27
C ALA A 67 1.75 1.30 -14.27
N LYS A 68 0.48 0.88 -14.29
CA LYS A 68 0.10 -0.54 -14.37
C LYS A 68 0.54 -1.19 -15.69
N ARG A 69 0.52 -0.45 -16.80
CA ARG A 69 1.02 -0.91 -18.11
C ARG A 69 2.54 -1.09 -18.08
N ALA A 70 3.26 -0.15 -17.47
CA ALA A 70 4.71 -0.20 -17.31
C ALA A 70 5.17 -1.29 -16.31
N GLY A 71 4.33 -1.64 -15.33
CA GLY A 71 4.52 -2.77 -14.41
C GLY A 71 5.91 -2.77 -13.74
N PRO A 72 6.78 -3.77 -13.99
CA PRO A 72 8.12 -3.82 -13.42
C PRO A 72 8.99 -2.59 -13.70
N ALA A 73 8.86 -1.97 -14.88
CA ALA A 73 9.63 -0.77 -15.23
C ALA A 73 9.23 0.42 -14.34
N TYR A 74 7.95 0.53 -13.99
CA TYR A 74 7.48 1.51 -13.01
C TYR A 74 8.05 1.25 -11.63
N ALA A 75 8.11 -0.01 -11.17
CA ALA A 75 8.68 -0.34 -9.86
C ALA A 75 10.17 0.02 -9.74
N VAL A 76 10.95 -0.17 -10.81
CA VAL A 76 12.36 0.26 -10.86
C VAL A 76 12.47 1.78 -10.77
N ALA A 77 11.66 2.52 -11.53
CA ALA A 77 11.65 3.98 -11.49
C ALA A 77 11.20 4.52 -10.13
N ALA A 78 10.15 3.93 -9.53
CA ALA A 78 9.65 4.28 -8.21
C ALA A 78 10.71 4.10 -7.12
N ARG A 79 11.50 3.01 -7.18
CA ARG A 79 12.62 2.78 -6.26
C ARG A 79 13.67 3.87 -6.39
N ARG A 80 14.16 4.14 -7.61
CA ARG A 80 15.15 5.19 -7.84
C ARG A 80 14.65 6.55 -7.34
N HIS A 81 13.40 6.87 -7.62
CA HIS A 81 12.79 8.14 -7.20
C HIS A 81 12.67 8.28 -5.68
N TYR A 82 12.33 7.17 -5.00
CA TYR A 82 12.36 7.12 -3.54
C TYR A 82 13.78 7.26 -2.98
N GLU A 83 14.76 6.57 -3.55
CA GLU A 83 16.18 6.66 -3.15
C GLU A 83 16.72 8.08 -3.30
N GLU A 84 16.41 8.75 -4.41
CA GLU A 84 16.75 10.16 -4.62
C GLU A 84 16.09 11.06 -3.56
N ALA A 85 14.79 10.86 -3.30
CA ALA A 85 14.09 11.61 -2.25
C ALA A 85 14.65 11.31 -0.85
N ALA A 86 15.16 10.11 -0.60
CA ALA A 86 15.74 9.71 0.69
C ALA A 86 17.09 10.37 1.00
N THR A 87 17.78 10.86 -0.02
CA THR A 87 18.97 11.71 0.17
C THR A 87 18.62 13.16 0.55
N SER A 88 17.35 13.56 0.42
CA SER A 88 16.87 14.90 0.77
C SER A 88 16.65 15.03 2.27
N GLU A 89 17.03 16.17 2.84
CA GLU A 89 16.63 16.55 4.22
C GLU A 89 15.14 16.89 4.33
N ASP A 90 14.40 16.91 3.22
CA ASP A 90 12.96 17.19 3.17
C ASP A 90 12.11 15.90 3.32
N PRO A 91 11.55 15.63 4.50
CA PRO A 91 10.67 14.49 4.70
C PRO A 91 9.33 14.60 3.97
N LEU A 92 8.84 15.81 3.65
CA LEU A 92 7.59 15.99 2.89
C LEU A 92 7.76 15.50 1.46
N ARG A 93 8.94 15.71 0.86
CA ARG A 93 9.26 15.15 -0.46
C ARG A 93 9.17 13.63 -0.45
N ARG A 94 9.82 12.97 0.53
CA ARG A 94 9.73 11.50 0.68
C ARG A 94 8.30 11.03 0.87
N TRP A 95 7.53 11.68 1.75
CA TRP A 95 6.13 11.35 1.97
C TRP A 95 5.29 11.49 0.68
N THR A 96 5.54 12.54 -0.12
CA THR A 96 4.88 12.76 -1.41
C THR A 96 5.20 11.64 -2.39
N VAL A 97 6.46 11.22 -2.49
CA VAL A 97 6.88 10.09 -3.33
C VAL A 97 6.17 8.80 -2.92
N VAL A 98 6.20 8.44 -1.63
CA VAL A 98 5.52 7.23 -1.13
C VAL A 98 4.02 7.29 -1.38
N THR A 99 3.41 8.46 -1.22
CA THR A 99 1.99 8.68 -1.53
C THR A 99 1.69 8.44 -3.00
N GLY A 100 2.51 8.99 -3.90
CA GLY A 100 2.40 8.79 -5.34
C GLY A 100 2.53 7.32 -5.74
N ILE A 101 3.54 6.62 -5.22
CA ILE A 101 3.75 5.17 -5.44
C ILE A 101 2.52 4.38 -5.00
N GLY A 102 1.99 4.68 -3.81
CA GLY A 102 0.79 4.03 -3.29
C GLY A 102 -0.45 4.29 -4.14
N HIS A 103 -0.61 5.49 -4.69
CA HIS A 103 -1.72 5.80 -5.60
C HIS A 103 -1.67 5.02 -6.91
N MET A 104 -0.49 4.58 -7.38
CA MET A 104 -0.40 3.85 -8.63
C MET A 104 -0.80 2.37 -8.50
N ARG A 105 -0.78 1.80 -7.29
CA ARG A 105 -1.23 0.44 -7.00
C ARG A 105 -0.66 -0.61 -7.97
N VAL A 106 0.63 -0.50 -8.23
CA VAL A 106 1.39 -1.45 -9.07
C VAL A 106 1.94 -2.56 -8.15
N PRO A 107 1.53 -3.84 -8.30
CA PRO A 107 1.94 -4.91 -7.37
C PRO A 107 3.46 -5.10 -7.24
N GLU A 108 4.21 -4.76 -8.28
CA GLU A 108 5.67 -4.84 -8.31
C GLU A 108 6.34 -3.85 -7.32
N THR A 109 5.65 -2.79 -6.87
CA THR A 109 6.18 -1.86 -5.86
C THR A 109 6.07 -2.39 -4.43
N ARG A 110 5.37 -3.51 -4.21
CA ARG A 110 5.17 -4.12 -2.87
C ARG A 110 6.46 -4.25 -2.09
N ALA A 111 7.53 -4.75 -2.71
CA ALA A 111 8.80 -4.98 -2.01
C ALA A 111 9.41 -3.67 -1.48
N LEU A 112 9.34 -2.59 -2.27
CA LEU A 112 9.76 -1.26 -1.85
C LEU A 112 8.88 -0.73 -0.71
N LEU A 113 7.56 -0.86 -0.83
CA LEU A 113 6.63 -0.39 0.22
C LEU A 113 6.82 -1.15 1.54
N GLN A 114 7.10 -2.46 1.48
CA GLN A 114 7.42 -3.28 2.66
C GLN A 114 8.74 -2.84 3.30
N GLU A 115 9.78 -2.61 2.51
CA GLU A 115 11.06 -2.09 2.97
C GLU A 115 10.87 -0.77 3.74
N ILE A 116 10.19 0.20 3.12
CA ILE A 116 9.88 1.50 3.71
C ILE A 116 9.10 1.35 5.01
N ALA A 117 8.05 0.52 5.03
CA ALA A 117 7.22 0.31 6.21
C ALA A 117 8.00 -0.31 7.39
N SER A 118 8.98 -1.16 7.10
CA SER A 118 9.76 -1.91 8.09
C SER A 118 11.04 -1.21 8.57
N GLU A 119 11.42 -0.11 7.92
CA GLU A 119 12.65 0.60 8.25
C GLU A 119 12.62 1.09 9.71
N PRO A 120 13.68 0.90 10.51
CA PRO A 120 13.71 1.43 11.88
C PRO A 120 13.49 2.94 11.91
N LEU A 121 12.69 3.42 12.86
CA LEU A 121 12.57 4.85 13.12
C LEU A 121 13.91 5.37 13.68
N PRO A 122 14.33 6.59 13.31
CA PRO A 122 15.55 7.18 13.87
C PRO A 122 15.43 7.31 15.40
N ALA A 123 16.51 6.95 16.09
CA ALA A 123 16.58 7.09 17.55
C ALA A 123 16.54 8.58 17.93
N HIS A 124 15.42 8.99 18.55
CA HIS A 124 15.20 10.27 19.23
C HIS A 124 14.66 11.44 18.38
N ALA A 125 13.33 11.59 18.42
CA ALA A 125 12.63 12.87 18.50
C ALA A 125 12.25 13.23 19.95
N ALA A 126 13.04 12.79 20.93
CA ALA A 126 12.71 12.99 22.35
C ALA A 126 12.92 14.43 22.85
N ASP A 127 13.64 15.27 22.09
CA ASP A 127 13.99 16.65 22.47
C ASP A 127 13.42 17.72 21.51
N ALA A 128 12.56 17.36 20.56
CA ALA A 128 11.89 18.37 19.74
C ALA A 128 10.78 19.02 20.56
N GLY A 129 11.08 20.21 21.10
CA GLY A 129 10.09 21.07 21.75
C GLY A 129 8.85 21.26 20.87
N HIS A 130 7.70 21.49 21.51
CA HIS A 130 6.33 21.54 20.96
C HIS A 130 6.04 22.54 19.81
N GLY A 131 7.03 22.98 19.03
CA GLY A 131 6.88 23.95 17.93
C GLY A 131 7.13 23.41 16.53
N ASP A 132 8.03 22.43 16.36
CA ASP A 132 8.38 21.86 15.06
C ASP A 132 8.01 20.37 15.03
N PHE A 133 7.29 19.92 13.99
CA PHE A 133 7.06 18.49 13.79
C PHE A 133 8.41 17.79 13.73
N ALA A 134 8.71 17.02 14.78
CA ALA A 134 10.00 16.37 14.90
C ALA A 134 10.23 15.45 13.70
N PRO A 135 11.47 15.33 13.18
CA PRO A 135 11.79 14.43 12.06
C PRO A 135 11.19 13.03 12.22
N ALA A 136 11.16 12.47 13.43
CA ALA A 136 10.57 11.15 13.67
C ALA A 136 9.04 11.07 13.42
N ALA A 137 8.29 12.15 13.63
CA ALA A 137 6.85 12.16 13.33
C ALA A 137 6.60 12.06 11.83
N TYR A 138 7.40 12.74 11.02
CA TYR A 138 7.36 12.56 9.57
C TYR A 138 7.78 11.16 9.14
N GLU A 139 8.81 10.59 9.77
CA GLU A 139 9.23 9.21 9.51
C GLU A 139 8.12 8.19 9.83
N GLN A 140 7.38 8.40 10.92
CA GLN A 140 6.20 7.61 11.25
C GLN A 140 5.11 7.76 10.18
N MET A 141 4.85 8.99 9.70
CA MET A 141 3.88 9.24 8.63
C MET A 141 4.27 8.56 7.31
N ILE A 142 5.55 8.58 6.93
CA ILE A 142 6.06 7.91 5.72
C ILE A 142 5.82 6.40 5.81
N ARG A 143 6.14 5.77 6.95
CA ARG A 143 5.91 4.33 7.19
C ARG A 143 4.43 3.98 7.22
N ALA A 144 3.62 4.77 7.91
CA ALA A 144 2.16 4.59 7.92
C ALA A 144 1.57 4.66 6.51
N ARG A 145 2.02 5.62 5.70
CA ARG A 145 1.59 5.73 4.30
C ARG A 145 1.99 4.50 3.48
N ALA A 146 3.18 3.94 3.71
CA ALA A 146 3.59 2.70 3.06
C ALA A 146 2.72 1.50 3.46
N ILE A 147 2.31 1.40 4.74
CA ILE A 147 1.37 0.38 5.23
C ILE A 147 -0.01 0.54 4.55
N GLU A 148 -0.52 1.77 4.43
CA GLU A 148 -1.76 2.04 3.70
C GLU A 148 -1.67 1.69 2.21
N ALA A 149 -0.51 1.92 1.58
CA ALA A 149 -0.27 1.52 0.20
C ALA A 149 -0.25 -0.01 0.05
N LEU A 150 0.34 -0.74 1.00
CA LEU A 150 0.27 -2.20 1.04
C LEU A 150 -1.18 -2.68 1.22
N ARG A 151 -1.98 -2.01 2.07
CA ARG A 151 -3.41 -2.30 2.23
C ARG A 151 -4.16 -2.16 0.90
N ASP A 152 -3.91 -1.07 0.17
CA ASP A 152 -4.54 -0.83 -1.13
C ASP A 152 -4.18 -1.93 -2.15
N LEU A 153 -2.92 -2.39 -2.18
CA LEU A 153 -2.52 -3.54 -3.00
C LEU A 153 -3.22 -4.84 -2.57
N ALA A 154 -3.35 -5.07 -1.26
CA ALA A 154 -4.02 -6.25 -0.71
C ALA A 154 -5.52 -6.28 -1.06
N ILE A 155 -6.20 -5.13 -1.02
CA ILE A 155 -7.60 -4.98 -1.45
C ILE A 155 -7.76 -5.29 -2.95
N GLU A 156 -6.76 -4.97 -3.78
CA GLU A 156 -6.74 -5.34 -5.21
C GLU A 156 -6.32 -6.81 -5.48
N GLY A 157 -6.12 -7.61 -4.42
CA GLY A 157 -5.86 -9.05 -4.51
C GLY A 157 -4.39 -9.46 -4.34
N ASP A 158 -3.48 -8.54 -4.00
CA ASP A 158 -2.10 -8.91 -3.68
C ASP A 158 -2.01 -9.59 -2.30
N THR A 159 -2.10 -10.92 -2.31
CA THR A 159 -2.01 -11.75 -1.10
C THR A 159 -0.67 -11.63 -0.36
N ARG A 160 0.41 -11.26 -1.05
CA ARG A 160 1.72 -11.02 -0.41
C ARG A 160 1.73 -9.68 0.31
N ALA A 161 1.05 -8.66 -0.22
CA ALA A 161 0.85 -7.41 0.50
C ALA A 161 0.04 -7.63 1.79
N ALA A 162 -1.01 -8.47 1.74
CA ALA A 162 -1.76 -8.87 2.93
C ALA A 162 -0.87 -9.54 3.99
N SER A 163 0.06 -10.41 3.57
CA SER A 163 1.01 -11.05 4.49
C SER A 163 1.98 -10.04 5.11
N ALA A 164 2.49 -9.10 4.32
CA ALA A 164 3.37 -8.03 4.82
C ALA A 164 2.68 -7.15 5.87
N ILE A 165 1.37 -6.87 5.71
CA ILE A 165 0.60 -6.13 6.72
C ILE A 165 0.51 -6.94 8.02
N VAL A 166 0.24 -8.25 7.96
CA VAL A 166 0.19 -9.11 9.16
C VAL A 166 1.53 -9.13 9.90
N GLU A 167 2.66 -9.17 9.18
CA GLU A 167 4.00 -9.09 9.79
C GLU A 167 4.22 -7.78 10.56
N GLY A 168 3.59 -6.68 10.12
CA GLY A 168 3.66 -5.37 10.77
C GLY A 168 3.06 -5.32 12.17
N LEU A 169 2.32 -6.35 12.61
CA LEU A 169 1.86 -6.46 14.00
C LEU A 169 3.03 -6.56 14.99
N GLU A 170 4.22 -6.93 14.54
CA GLU A 170 5.43 -7.00 15.35
C GLU A 170 6.27 -5.72 15.34
N TYR A 171 5.81 -4.64 14.69
CA TYR A 171 6.55 -3.38 14.70
C TYR A 171 6.73 -2.85 16.13
N PRO A 172 7.93 -2.33 16.48
CA PRO A 172 8.21 -1.86 17.84
C PRO A 172 7.39 -0.60 18.19
N ASP A 173 7.10 0.24 17.20
CA ASP A 173 6.36 1.48 17.35
C ASP A 173 4.84 1.22 17.39
N SER A 174 4.18 1.68 18.45
CA SER A 174 2.74 1.45 18.65
C SER A 174 1.86 2.21 17.67
N PHE A 175 2.30 3.35 17.15
CA PHE A 175 1.56 4.10 16.13
C PHE A 175 1.53 3.30 14.81
N LEU A 176 2.65 2.72 14.40
CA LEU A 176 2.69 1.85 13.22
C LEU A 176 1.85 0.57 13.42
N ARG A 177 1.86 -0.03 14.63
CA ARG A 177 0.97 -1.17 14.94
C ARG A 177 -0.50 -0.80 14.83
N VAL A 178 -0.92 0.38 15.29
CA VAL A 178 -2.30 0.88 15.10
C VAL A 178 -2.64 0.99 13.62
N THR A 179 -1.76 1.54 12.79
CA THR A 179 -1.97 1.62 11.34
C THR A 179 -2.16 0.24 10.72
N VAL A 180 -1.36 -0.75 11.14
CA VAL A 180 -1.49 -2.14 10.71
C VAL A 180 -2.85 -2.73 11.12
N VAL A 181 -3.28 -2.51 12.37
CA VAL A 181 -4.58 -2.98 12.86
C VAL A 181 -5.72 -2.40 12.02
N HIS A 182 -5.70 -1.10 11.74
CA HIS A 182 -6.70 -0.47 10.86
C HIS A 182 -6.66 -1.04 9.43
N ALA A 183 -5.47 -1.24 8.86
CA ALA A 183 -5.32 -1.85 7.55
C ALA A 183 -5.90 -3.28 7.49
N LEU A 184 -5.73 -4.08 8.54
CA LEU A 184 -6.31 -5.42 8.63
C LEU A 184 -7.83 -5.40 8.81
N LEU A 185 -8.36 -4.45 9.59
CA LEU A 185 -9.81 -4.25 9.72
C LEU A 185 -10.45 -3.82 8.40
N ASP A 186 -9.81 -2.94 7.64
CA ASP A 186 -10.26 -2.57 6.29
C ASP A 186 -10.26 -3.79 5.35
N LEU A 187 -9.22 -4.62 5.41
CA LEU A 187 -9.07 -5.80 4.53
C LEU A 187 -10.05 -6.94 4.88
N TRP A 188 -10.30 -7.19 6.17
CA TRP A 188 -11.17 -8.28 6.62
C TRP A 188 -12.61 -7.86 6.86
N GLY A 189 -12.90 -6.56 6.77
CA GLY A 189 -14.15 -5.95 7.19
C GLY A 189 -14.19 -5.81 8.71
N ASP A 190 -14.45 -4.59 9.19
CA ASP A 190 -14.51 -4.26 10.61
C ASP A 190 -15.74 -4.90 11.28
N THR A 191 -15.61 -6.19 11.59
CA THR A 191 -16.65 -7.04 12.15
C THR A 191 -16.22 -7.57 13.52
N VAL A 192 -17.20 -8.02 14.31
CA VAL A 192 -16.91 -8.69 15.60
C VAL A 192 -15.96 -9.89 15.40
N ALA A 193 -16.13 -10.65 14.32
CA ALA A 193 -15.26 -11.78 13.99
C ALA A 193 -13.82 -11.34 13.67
N ALA A 194 -13.65 -10.29 12.87
CA ALA A 194 -12.32 -9.73 12.56
C ALA A 194 -11.62 -9.17 13.81
N ARG A 195 -12.37 -8.43 14.65
CA ARG A 195 -11.88 -7.92 15.94
C ARG A 195 -11.49 -9.03 16.90
N ALA A 196 -12.30 -10.10 17.00
CA ALA A 196 -11.98 -11.27 17.84
C ALA A 196 -10.73 -11.99 17.33
N ARG A 197 -10.58 -12.11 16.01
CA ARG A 197 -9.36 -12.66 15.38
C ARG A 197 -8.13 -11.81 15.71
N LEU A 198 -8.21 -10.49 15.58
CA LEU A 198 -7.11 -9.57 15.93
C LEU A 198 -6.78 -9.63 17.42
N ARG A 199 -7.78 -9.68 18.29
CA ARG A 199 -7.59 -9.86 19.73
C ARG A 199 -6.87 -11.18 20.07
N GLY A 200 -7.05 -12.21 19.26
CA GLY A 200 -6.34 -13.49 19.44
C GLY A 200 -4.87 -13.48 19.03
N VAL A 201 -4.40 -12.47 18.30
CA VAL A 201 -2.99 -12.36 17.83
C VAL A 201 -2.25 -11.15 18.40
N LEU A 202 -2.97 -10.11 18.82
CA LEU A 202 -2.39 -8.95 19.49
C LEU A 202 -1.92 -9.30 20.90
N ARG A 203 -0.93 -8.57 21.39
CA ARG A 203 -0.56 -8.57 22.81
C ARG A 203 -1.67 -7.91 23.62
N GLU A 204 -1.84 -8.32 24.87
CA GLU A 204 -2.90 -7.80 25.73
C GLU A 204 -2.81 -6.27 25.89
N GLU A 205 -1.59 -5.75 26.02
CA GLU A 205 -1.27 -4.32 26.07
C GLU A 205 -1.64 -3.54 24.81
N ASP A 206 -1.87 -4.20 23.67
CA ASP A 206 -2.25 -3.59 22.40
C ASP A 206 -3.76 -3.73 22.10
N HIS A 207 -4.55 -4.38 22.97
CA HIS A 207 -5.99 -4.55 22.75
C HIS A 207 -6.78 -3.24 22.64
N TRP A 208 -6.26 -2.13 23.18
CA TRP A 208 -6.87 -0.81 23.05
C TRP A 208 -6.93 -0.33 21.60
N MET A 209 -6.07 -0.84 20.71
CA MET A 209 -6.04 -0.49 19.28
C MET A 209 -7.32 -0.93 18.54
N LEU A 210 -8.07 -1.88 19.10
CA LEU A 210 -9.35 -2.32 18.55
C LEU A 210 -10.51 -1.39 18.91
N GLY A 211 -10.29 -0.37 19.75
CA GLY A 211 -11.36 0.46 20.32
C GLY A 211 -12.25 -0.31 21.31
N ARG A 212 -13.15 0.40 22.01
CA ARG A 212 -14.04 -0.16 23.06
C ARG A 212 -15.27 -0.93 22.51
N GLY A 213 -15.17 -1.57 21.35
CA GLY A 213 -16.30 -2.28 20.73
C GLY A 213 -16.25 -3.79 20.95
N GLY A 214 -17.13 -4.32 21.81
CA GLY A 214 -17.48 -5.75 21.86
C GLY A 214 -17.49 -6.41 23.24
N ALA A 215 -18.18 -5.83 24.21
CA ALA A 215 -18.60 -6.51 25.44
C ALA A 215 -20.05 -6.12 25.77
N GLU A 216 -20.96 -6.34 24.81
CA GLU A 216 -22.41 -6.38 25.02
C GLU A 216 -23.01 -7.46 24.11
#